data_AF-A0A2D0N5C1-F1
#
_entry.id   AF-A0A2D0N5C1-F1
#
_cell.length_a   1.000
_cell.length_b   1.000
_cell.length_c   1.000
_cell.angle_alpha   90.00
_cell.angle_beta   90.00
_cell.angle_gamma   90.00
#
_symmetry.space_group_name_H-M   'P 1'
#
loop_
_entity.id
_entity.type
_entity.pdbx_description
1 polymer ?
#
loop_
_entity_poly.entity_id
_entity_poly.type
_entity_poly.pdbx_seq_one_letter_code
_entity_poly.pdbx_strand_id
1 'polypeptide(L)'
;MPYYQYLRNVSPAERVRTCDGLLRLKTALGQQIPRKTTAENLLIATWNIREFDSNRYGKRMEEAIYYIAEIIDHFDLVAVQEVNEDLEGINRVRRVLGSAWKLMFSDVTEGSSGNQERLAFLYDSRKLSFTGLAGELVVPPLELKDEAGKTVYQAQNQLARTPIIVGLRTSWFKFMIATVHILYGKKANEDPLRVEEVRVLSDFLAQRADNVHAHSNNLILLGDFNIYKPNNETFSEITRNFYIPPALQNLPSNVSQNKYYDQIAFRGYVPNYLIHGGIFNYYDYVYRVEDESEYAVNMPDTYHHKTEAEDKARYFKTYWRTHQMSDHLPMWVELKIDFSVSYLNNLKDQSEDFLNNEPEDED
;
A
#
# COMPACT_ATOMS: atom_id res chain seq x y z
N MET A 1 12.14 13.53 -6.90
CA MET A 1 13.42 12.99 -7.36
C MET A 1 14.29 12.73 -6.16
N PRO A 2 14.81 11.51 -6.01
CA PRO A 2 15.68 11.16 -4.90
C PRO A 2 17.04 11.87 -4.95
N TYR A 3 17.68 11.97 -3.79
CA TYR A 3 18.95 12.62 -3.53
C TYR A 3 20.10 11.60 -3.59
N TYR A 4 20.67 11.40 -4.78
CA TYR A 4 21.78 10.46 -4.97
C TYR A 4 23.14 11.01 -4.53
N GLN A 5 23.23 12.27 -4.10
CA GLN A 5 24.51 12.91 -3.77
C GLN A 5 25.30 12.14 -2.71
N TYR A 6 24.62 11.39 -1.83
CA TYR A 6 25.25 10.62 -0.77
C TYR A 6 25.87 9.30 -1.27
N LEU A 7 25.60 8.88 -2.51
CA LEU A 7 26.32 7.77 -3.15
C LEU A 7 27.83 8.03 -3.24
N ARG A 8 28.27 9.29 -3.20
CA ARG A 8 29.71 9.61 -3.14
C ARG A 8 30.41 9.05 -1.90
N ASN A 9 29.65 8.71 -0.85
CA ASN A 9 30.15 8.19 0.42
C ASN A 9 30.18 6.65 0.49
N VAL A 10 29.54 5.95 -0.46
CA VAL A 10 29.62 4.48 -0.52
C VAL A 10 30.89 4.03 -1.24
N SER A 11 31.31 2.78 -1.03
CA SER A 11 32.50 2.22 -1.67
C SER A 11 32.41 2.32 -3.20
N PRO A 12 33.53 2.49 -3.94
CA PRO A 12 33.47 2.62 -5.40
C PRO A 12 32.77 1.46 -6.11
N ALA A 13 32.98 0.23 -5.65
CA ALA A 13 32.34 -0.96 -6.24
C ALA A 13 30.82 -0.96 -6.01
N GLU A 14 30.37 -0.75 -4.76
CA GLU A 14 28.95 -0.64 -4.45
C GLU A 14 28.31 0.54 -5.19
N ARG A 15 29.00 1.67 -5.28
CA ARG A 15 28.51 2.85 -5.99
C ARG A 15 28.19 2.56 -7.45
N VAL A 16 29.10 1.89 -8.16
CA VAL A 16 28.91 1.56 -9.58
C VAL A 16 27.70 0.65 -9.73
N ARG A 17 27.64 -0.45 -8.95
CA ARG A 17 26.50 -1.38 -8.96
C ARG A 17 25.18 -0.69 -8.64
N THR A 18 25.14 0.13 -7.60
CA THR A 18 23.95 0.90 -7.21
C THR A 18 23.52 1.86 -8.32
N CYS A 19 24.45 2.58 -8.95
CA CYS A 19 24.14 3.46 -10.08
C CYS A 19 23.55 2.67 -11.25
N ASP A 20 24.14 1.55 -11.63
CA ASP A 20 23.67 0.73 -12.74
C ASP A 20 22.27 0.17 -12.48
N GLY A 21 22.00 -0.29 -11.25
CA GLY A 21 20.66 -0.72 -10.82
C GLY A 21 19.65 0.42 -10.84
N LEU A 22 20.01 1.61 -10.34
CA LEU A 22 19.15 2.79 -10.38
C LEU A 22 18.81 3.21 -11.81
N LEU A 23 19.75 3.13 -12.75
CA LEU A 23 19.51 3.44 -14.16
C LEU A 23 18.54 2.44 -14.80
N ARG A 24 18.67 1.14 -14.47
CA ARG A 24 17.71 0.11 -14.91
C ARG A 24 16.33 0.35 -14.32
N LEU A 25 16.23 0.62 -13.01
CA LEU A 25 14.96 0.94 -12.35
C LEU A 25 14.29 2.18 -12.95
N LYS A 26 15.03 3.28 -13.16
CA LYS A 26 14.51 4.50 -13.78
C LYS A 26 13.89 4.24 -15.15
N THR A 27 14.60 3.48 -15.97
CA THR A 27 14.14 3.13 -17.31
C THR A 27 12.86 2.29 -17.25
N ALA A 28 12.86 1.24 -16.41
CA ALA A 28 11.73 0.33 -16.27
C ALA A 28 10.48 1.02 -15.68
N LEU A 29 10.66 1.78 -14.60
CA LEU A 29 9.58 2.51 -13.94
C LEU A 29 8.96 3.55 -14.89
N GLY A 30 9.78 4.28 -15.64
CA GLY A 30 9.29 5.24 -16.64
C GLY A 30 8.57 4.62 -17.85
N GLN A 31 8.76 3.30 -18.09
CA GLN A 31 8.07 2.56 -19.15
C GLN A 31 6.79 1.88 -18.65
N GLN A 32 6.76 1.41 -17.40
CA GLN A 32 5.68 0.57 -16.87
C GLN A 32 4.68 1.33 -16.02
N ILE A 33 5.10 2.44 -15.40
CA ILE A 33 4.25 3.23 -14.52
C ILE A 33 3.96 4.56 -15.22
N PRO A 34 2.69 5.02 -15.25
CA PRO A 34 2.34 6.31 -15.78
C PRO A 34 3.15 7.44 -15.15
N ARG A 35 3.42 8.49 -15.92
CA ARG A 35 4.18 9.64 -15.41
C ARG A 35 3.34 10.41 -14.39
N LYS A 36 3.94 10.78 -13.26
CA LYS A 36 3.33 11.72 -12.32
C LYS A 36 3.06 13.07 -12.97
N THR A 37 1.83 13.53 -12.85
CA THR A 37 1.41 14.89 -13.19
C THR A 37 1.00 15.63 -11.92
N THR A 38 0.99 16.96 -11.95
CA THR A 38 0.52 17.73 -10.78
C THR A 38 -1.00 17.77 -10.69
N ALA A 39 -1.70 17.74 -11.83
CA ALA A 39 -3.14 18.05 -11.88
C ALA A 39 -4.02 16.92 -12.45
N GLU A 40 -3.49 16.02 -13.27
CA GLU A 40 -4.31 15.12 -14.08
C GLU A 40 -4.53 13.75 -13.42
N ASN A 41 -3.50 13.22 -12.78
CA ASN A 41 -3.51 11.88 -12.17
C ASN A 41 -3.08 11.91 -10.70
N LEU A 42 -3.31 10.81 -9.98
CA LEU A 42 -2.81 10.51 -8.65
C LEU A 42 -2.36 9.04 -8.64
N LEU A 43 -1.08 8.82 -8.40
CA LEU A 43 -0.47 7.49 -8.33
C LEU A 43 -0.36 7.04 -6.88
N ILE A 44 -1.04 5.94 -6.55
CA ILE A 44 -1.08 5.37 -5.21
C ILE A 44 -0.54 3.95 -5.27
N ALA A 45 0.32 3.59 -4.33
CA ALA A 45 0.80 2.21 -4.18
C ALA A 45 0.63 1.70 -2.75
N THR A 46 0.65 0.38 -2.63
CA THR A 46 0.81 -0.34 -1.36
C THR A 46 1.97 -1.32 -1.48
N TRP A 47 2.78 -1.44 -0.43
CA TRP A 47 3.94 -2.30 -0.42
C TRP A 47 4.30 -2.77 1.00
N ASN A 48 4.15 -4.07 1.25
CA ASN A 48 4.75 -4.70 2.42
C ASN A 48 6.27 -4.77 2.21
N ILE A 49 7.05 -4.13 3.08
CA ILE A 49 8.53 -4.04 2.95
C ILE A 49 9.29 -5.04 3.82
N ARG A 50 8.61 -6.07 4.35
CA ARG A 50 9.18 -7.24 5.04
C ARG A 50 10.06 -6.91 6.25
N GLU A 51 9.46 -6.78 7.42
CA GLU A 51 10.13 -6.59 8.74
C GLU A 51 11.29 -5.57 8.65
N PHE A 52 10.99 -4.31 8.28
CA PHE A 52 11.99 -3.35 7.78
C PHE A 52 13.06 -2.96 8.80
N ASP A 53 14.31 -3.34 8.55
CA ASP A 53 15.50 -3.19 9.41
C ASP A 53 15.28 -3.71 10.84
N SER A 54 14.54 -4.81 11.01
CA SER A 54 14.29 -5.37 12.34
C SER A 54 15.55 -5.93 13.01
N ASN A 55 15.51 -5.99 14.34
CA ASN A 55 16.59 -6.57 15.15
C ASN A 55 16.90 -8.04 14.81
N ARG A 56 15.97 -8.77 14.19
CA ARG A 56 16.14 -10.18 13.82
C ARG A 56 17.07 -10.36 12.62
N TYR A 57 16.98 -9.48 11.63
CA TYR A 57 17.72 -9.62 10.38
C TYR A 57 18.81 -8.57 10.19
N GLY A 58 18.76 -7.48 10.96
CA GLY A 58 19.70 -6.38 10.90
C GLY A 58 19.35 -5.37 9.81
N LYS A 59 20.30 -4.48 9.54
CA LYS A 59 20.12 -3.38 8.59
C LYS A 59 20.32 -3.82 7.16
N ARG A 60 19.44 -3.33 6.27
CA ARG A 60 19.61 -3.40 4.82
C ARG A 60 20.82 -2.59 4.35
N MET A 61 21.39 -3.03 3.24
CA MET A 61 22.46 -2.31 2.53
C MET A 61 21.99 -0.91 2.12
N GLU A 62 22.92 0.04 2.02
CA GLU A 62 22.61 1.39 1.52
C GLU A 62 22.02 1.33 0.10
N GLU A 63 22.57 0.47 -0.76
CA GLU A 63 22.03 0.21 -2.10
C GLU A 63 20.51 -0.09 -2.10
N ALA A 64 20.03 -0.94 -1.19
CA ALA A 64 18.62 -1.27 -1.11
C ALA A 64 17.76 -0.05 -0.75
N ILE A 65 18.25 0.81 0.14
CA ILE A 65 17.59 2.07 0.50
C ILE A 65 17.41 2.96 -0.74
N TYR A 66 18.41 3.04 -1.62
CA TYR A 66 18.31 3.81 -2.86
C TYR A 66 17.28 3.21 -3.83
N TYR A 67 17.26 1.88 -4.00
CA TYR A 67 16.28 1.23 -4.86
C TYR A 67 14.84 1.38 -4.34
N ILE A 68 14.62 1.21 -3.04
CA ILE A 68 13.32 1.43 -2.40
C ILE A 68 12.87 2.88 -2.58
N ALA A 69 13.76 3.86 -2.35
CA ALA A 69 13.45 5.27 -2.55
C ALA A 69 13.15 5.58 -4.03
N GLU A 70 13.85 4.96 -4.98
CA GLU A 70 13.60 5.11 -6.41
C GLU A 70 12.19 4.65 -6.80
N ILE A 71 11.79 3.48 -6.31
CA ILE A 71 10.47 2.91 -6.55
C ILE A 71 9.40 3.80 -5.94
N ILE A 72 9.58 4.25 -4.68
CA ILE A 72 8.62 5.11 -4.00
C ILE A 72 8.48 6.47 -4.70
N ASP A 73 9.56 7.07 -5.22
CA ASP A 73 9.49 8.38 -5.89
C ASP A 73 8.66 8.37 -7.19
N HIS A 74 8.32 7.20 -7.73
CA HIS A 74 7.43 7.07 -8.90
C HIS A 74 5.94 7.17 -8.56
N PHE A 75 5.58 7.13 -7.28
CA PHE A 75 4.21 7.32 -6.82
C PHE A 75 4.06 8.70 -6.14
N ASP A 76 2.83 9.09 -5.86
CA ASP A 76 2.51 10.28 -5.06
C ASP A 76 2.30 9.92 -3.59
N LEU A 77 1.78 8.72 -3.35
CA LEU A 77 1.45 8.15 -2.04
C LEU A 77 1.75 6.66 -2.05
N VAL A 78 2.51 6.19 -1.07
CA VAL A 78 2.78 4.76 -0.87
C VAL A 78 2.41 4.40 0.56
N ALA A 79 1.51 3.44 0.70
CA ALA A 79 1.28 2.79 1.98
C ALA A 79 2.28 1.66 2.16
N VAL A 80 2.88 1.60 3.34
CA VAL A 80 3.98 0.68 3.63
C VAL A 80 3.65 -0.10 4.89
N GLN A 81 3.68 -1.43 4.77
CA GLN A 81 3.44 -2.36 5.88
C GLN A 81 4.77 -2.94 6.38
N GLU A 82 4.77 -3.41 7.63
CA GLU A 82 5.95 -3.98 8.29
C GLU A 82 7.11 -2.98 8.46
N VAL A 83 6.80 -1.71 8.71
CA VAL A 83 7.81 -0.75 9.20
C VAL A 83 8.14 -1.13 10.64
N ASN A 84 9.40 -1.26 11.01
CA ASN A 84 9.77 -1.64 12.38
C ASN A 84 9.42 -0.54 13.41
N GLU A 85 9.37 -0.92 14.69
CA GLU A 85 9.23 0.01 15.82
C GLU A 85 10.27 1.14 15.78
N ASP A 86 11.52 0.81 15.39
CA ASP A 86 12.58 1.75 15.11
C ASP A 86 12.44 2.32 13.69
N LEU A 87 12.22 3.63 13.63
CA LEU A 87 12.03 4.35 12.39
C LEU A 87 13.34 4.70 11.67
N GLU A 88 14.51 4.28 12.15
CA GLU A 88 15.79 4.57 11.51
C GLU A 88 15.78 4.13 10.03
N GLY A 89 15.35 2.90 9.77
CA GLY A 89 15.28 2.32 8.42
C GLY A 89 14.44 3.18 7.47
N ILE A 90 13.17 3.41 7.81
CA ILE A 90 12.27 4.20 6.94
C ILE A 90 12.73 5.66 6.82
N ASN A 91 13.40 6.21 7.84
CA ASN A 91 13.98 7.55 7.75
C ASN A 91 15.23 7.60 6.85
N ARG A 92 15.99 6.51 6.68
CA ARG A 92 17.05 6.42 5.65
C ARG A 92 16.43 6.54 4.25
N VAL A 93 15.34 5.82 3.98
CA VAL A 93 14.58 5.93 2.72
C VAL A 93 14.07 7.37 2.52
N ARG A 94 13.43 7.96 3.54
CA ARG A 94 12.92 9.33 3.48
C ARG A 94 14.02 10.37 3.25
N ARG A 95 15.22 10.16 3.80
CA ARG A 95 16.37 11.04 3.56
C ARG A 95 16.79 11.04 2.09
N VAL A 96 16.76 9.86 1.46
CA VAL A 96 17.04 9.71 0.02
C VAL A 96 15.89 10.32 -0.81
N LEU A 97 14.63 10.12 -0.43
CA LEU A 97 13.47 10.74 -1.10
C LEU A 97 13.50 12.29 -1.03
N GLY A 98 13.96 12.84 0.09
CA GLY A 98 14.09 14.29 0.31
C GLY A 98 13.01 14.90 1.20
N SER A 99 13.17 16.18 1.53
CA SER A 99 12.36 16.87 2.56
C SER A 99 10.88 17.07 2.18
N ALA A 100 10.56 17.02 0.88
CA ALA A 100 9.19 17.06 0.38
C ALA A 100 8.40 15.78 0.70
N TRP A 101 9.09 14.66 0.90
CA TRP A 101 8.46 13.41 1.29
C TRP A 101 8.21 13.39 2.79
N LYS A 102 6.96 13.16 3.16
CA LYS A 102 6.48 13.12 4.53
C LYS A 102 6.09 11.70 4.89
N LEU A 103 6.20 11.39 6.17
CA LEU A 103 5.88 10.09 6.76
C LEU A 103 4.76 10.29 7.77
N MET A 104 3.68 9.54 7.64
CA MET A 104 2.68 9.29 8.68
C MET A 104 2.75 7.82 9.05
N PHE A 105 2.64 7.48 10.33
CA PHE A 105 2.74 6.09 10.78
C PHE A 105 1.87 5.87 12.02
N SER A 106 1.40 4.64 12.21
CA SER A 106 0.67 4.18 13.39
C SER A 106 1.61 3.98 14.58
N ASP A 107 1.04 3.87 15.78
CA ASP A 107 1.82 3.26 16.85
C ASP A 107 2.03 1.75 16.60
N VAL A 108 2.83 1.09 17.42
CA VAL A 108 2.96 -0.37 17.40
C VAL A 108 1.71 -0.92 18.03
N THR A 109 1.14 -1.95 17.41
CA THR A 109 0.05 -2.67 18.05
C THR A 109 0.62 -3.45 19.25
N GLU A 110 0.20 -3.06 20.45
CA GLU A 110 0.60 -3.71 21.70
C GLU A 110 0.20 -5.19 21.74
N GLY A 111 1.07 -6.02 22.34
CA GLY A 111 0.91 -7.46 22.39
C GLY A 111 1.63 -8.22 21.27
N SER A 112 1.47 -9.55 21.25
CA SER A 112 2.24 -10.43 20.35
C SER A 112 1.73 -10.48 18.91
N SER A 113 0.49 -10.06 18.66
CA SER A 113 -0.12 -10.10 17.32
C SER A 113 0.40 -9.00 16.38
N GLY A 114 0.94 -7.92 16.95
CA GLY A 114 1.40 -6.74 16.21
C GLY A 114 2.83 -6.83 15.66
N ASN A 115 3.61 -7.83 16.05
CA ASN A 115 5.01 -8.02 15.65
C ASN A 115 5.95 -6.81 15.88
N GLN A 116 5.59 -5.85 16.73
CA GLN A 116 6.34 -4.58 16.89
C GLN A 116 6.51 -3.85 15.54
N GLU A 117 5.51 -3.99 14.67
CA GLU A 117 5.46 -3.36 13.35
C GLU A 117 4.47 -2.19 13.37
N ARG A 118 4.72 -1.24 12.47
CA ARG A 118 3.92 -0.05 12.21
C ARG A 118 3.40 -0.09 10.79
N LEU A 119 2.24 0.53 10.60
CA LEU A 119 1.70 0.84 9.29
C LEU A 119 2.02 2.29 8.96
N ALA A 120 2.42 2.57 7.73
CA ALA A 120 2.86 3.90 7.35
C ALA A 120 2.34 4.35 5.99
N PHE A 121 2.32 5.67 5.81
CA PHE A 121 2.16 6.34 4.53
C PHE A 121 3.36 7.25 4.28
N LEU A 122 4.03 7.05 3.15
CA LEU A 122 4.97 8.00 2.56
C LEU A 122 4.25 8.79 1.46
N TYR A 123 4.31 10.12 1.50
CA TYR A 123 3.64 10.94 0.50
C TYR A 123 4.42 12.19 0.09
N ASP A 124 4.25 12.60 -1.15
CA ASP A 124 4.84 13.81 -1.70
C ASP A 124 4.01 15.05 -1.32
N SER A 125 4.48 15.83 -0.35
CA SER A 125 3.75 16.99 0.15
C SER A 125 3.69 18.17 -0.83
N ARG A 126 4.34 18.07 -1.99
CA ARG A 126 4.19 19.06 -3.08
C ARG A 126 2.85 18.90 -3.79
N LYS A 127 2.20 17.74 -3.68
CA LYS A 127 0.93 17.42 -4.34
C LYS A 127 -0.18 17.07 -3.36
N LEU A 128 0.15 16.38 -2.27
CA LEU A 128 -0.80 15.93 -1.27
C LEU A 128 -0.72 16.78 0.00
N SER A 129 -1.88 17.22 0.47
CA SER A 129 -2.03 17.93 1.74
C SER A 129 -2.85 17.09 2.72
N PHE A 130 -2.42 17.09 3.98
CA PHE A 130 -3.21 16.54 5.08
C PHE A 130 -4.43 17.42 5.35
N THR A 131 -5.58 16.78 5.60
CA THR A 131 -6.87 17.48 5.76
C THR A 131 -7.35 17.55 7.20
N GLY A 132 -6.55 17.08 8.16
CA GLY A 132 -6.84 17.11 9.59
C GLY A 132 -7.28 15.77 10.19
N LEU A 133 -7.82 14.85 9.38
CA LEU A 133 -8.22 13.51 9.87
C LEU A 133 -7.01 12.58 9.95
N ALA A 134 -6.70 12.08 11.14
CA ALA A 134 -5.89 10.89 11.36
C ALA A 134 -6.51 10.09 12.50
N GLY A 135 -6.51 8.77 12.39
CA GLY A 135 -6.99 7.90 13.45
C GLY A 135 -6.63 6.44 13.20
N GLU A 136 -6.80 5.64 14.24
CA GLU A 136 -6.67 4.19 14.19
C GLU A 136 -8.07 3.55 14.23
N LEU A 137 -8.25 2.46 13.50
CA LEU A 137 -9.55 1.77 13.42
C LEU A 137 -9.70 0.80 14.59
N VAL A 138 -10.40 1.26 15.62
CA VAL A 138 -10.82 0.43 16.76
C VAL A 138 -12.19 -0.17 16.46
N VAL A 139 -12.28 -1.49 16.62
CA VAL A 139 -13.51 -2.23 16.40
C VAL A 139 -14.44 -2.06 17.61
N PRO A 140 -15.67 -1.56 17.45
CA PRO A 140 -16.61 -1.36 18.56
C PRO A 140 -17.06 -2.71 19.15
N PRO A 141 -17.58 -2.79 20.38
CA PRO A 141 -18.20 -4.01 20.90
C PRO A 141 -19.45 -4.39 20.08
N LEU A 142 -19.84 -5.67 20.14
CA LEU A 142 -21.09 -6.14 19.55
C LEU A 142 -22.28 -5.66 20.37
N GLU A 143 -23.26 -5.04 19.71
CA GLU A 143 -24.57 -4.73 20.29
C GLU A 143 -25.50 -5.93 20.15
N LEU A 144 -25.88 -6.52 21.27
CA LEU A 144 -26.80 -7.66 21.34
C LEU A 144 -28.05 -7.29 22.15
N LYS A 145 -29.11 -8.08 22.00
CA LYS A 145 -30.31 -8.01 22.83
C LYS A 145 -30.31 -9.20 23.79
N ASP A 146 -30.46 -8.95 25.08
CA ASP A 146 -30.67 -10.01 26.06
C ASP A 146 -32.08 -10.60 25.96
N GLU A 147 -32.36 -11.64 26.75
CA GLU A 147 -33.68 -12.31 26.80
C GLU A 147 -34.83 -11.37 27.16
N ALA A 148 -34.55 -10.23 27.80
CA ALA A 148 -35.51 -9.20 28.16
C ALA A 148 -35.60 -8.07 27.11
N GLY A 149 -34.89 -8.17 25.99
CA GLY A 149 -34.88 -7.17 24.92
C GLY A 149 -34.02 -5.93 25.20
N LYS A 150 -33.21 -5.93 26.27
CA LYS A 150 -32.30 -4.84 26.61
C LYS A 150 -31.00 -4.95 25.81
N THR A 151 -30.46 -3.81 25.36
CA THR A 151 -29.16 -3.78 24.68
C THR A 151 -28.04 -4.11 25.67
N VAL A 152 -27.25 -5.13 25.35
CA VAL A 152 -26.03 -5.53 26.05
C VAL A 152 -24.86 -5.49 25.09
N TYR A 153 -23.69 -5.06 25.57
CA TYR A 153 -22.48 -4.94 24.77
C TYR A 153 -21.54 -6.10 25.07
N GLN A 154 -21.21 -6.89 24.05
CA GLN A 154 -20.22 -7.95 24.16
C GLN A 154 -18.89 -7.47 23.58
N ALA A 155 -17.81 -7.57 24.36
CA ALA A 155 -16.47 -7.27 23.87
C ALA A 155 -16.12 -8.20 22.71
N GLN A 156 -15.49 -7.65 21.67
CA GLN A 156 -14.95 -8.42 20.56
C GLN A 156 -13.46 -8.15 20.38
N ASN A 157 -12.77 -9.12 19.77
CA ASN A 157 -11.34 -9.02 19.50
C ASN A 157 -11.07 -7.81 18.59
N GLN A 158 -10.01 -7.08 18.89
CA GLN A 158 -9.49 -6.06 17.99
C GLN A 158 -8.82 -6.71 16.79
N LEU A 159 -8.64 -5.92 15.73
CA LEU A 159 -7.83 -6.29 14.57
C LEU A 159 -6.40 -6.61 15.02
N ALA A 160 -5.76 -7.61 14.40
CA ALA A 160 -4.46 -8.12 14.84
C ALA A 160 -3.37 -7.04 14.81
N ARG A 161 -3.48 -6.14 13.81
CA ARG A 161 -2.74 -4.90 13.67
C ARG A 161 -3.74 -3.80 13.39
N THR A 162 -3.77 -2.77 14.22
CA THR A 162 -4.76 -1.71 14.12
C THR A 162 -4.51 -0.86 12.86
N PRO A 163 -5.43 -0.83 11.88
CA PRO A 163 -5.28 -0.02 10.68
C PRO A 163 -5.22 1.48 11.01
N ILE A 164 -4.37 2.21 10.30
CA ILE A 164 -4.37 3.68 10.31
C ILE A 164 -5.20 4.21 9.14
N ILE A 165 -6.07 5.18 9.42
CA ILE A 165 -6.85 5.94 8.45
C ILE A 165 -6.49 7.42 8.50
N VAL A 166 -6.27 8.02 7.34
CA VAL A 166 -5.94 9.44 7.22
C VAL A 166 -6.77 10.11 6.14
N GLY A 167 -7.06 11.40 6.32
CA GLY A 167 -7.70 12.24 5.31
C GLY A 167 -6.66 13.01 4.51
N LEU A 168 -6.68 12.85 3.19
CA LEU A 168 -5.80 13.55 2.26
C LEU A 168 -6.60 14.32 1.21
N ARG A 169 -5.92 15.29 0.59
CA ARG A 169 -6.45 16.05 -0.53
C ARG A 169 -5.35 16.31 -1.54
N THR A 170 -5.70 16.21 -2.82
CA THR A 170 -4.94 16.73 -3.95
C THR A 170 -5.89 17.51 -4.85
N SER A 171 -5.53 18.73 -5.23
CA SER A 171 -6.40 19.63 -6.00
C SER A 171 -7.82 19.74 -5.40
N TRP A 172 -8.81 19.16 -6.05
CA TRP A 172 -10.22 19.14 -5.65
C TRP A 172 -10.70 17.73 -5.24
N PHE A 173 -9.83 16.72 -5.35
CA PHE A 173 -10.08 15.38 -4.87
C PHE A 173 -9.71 15.26 -3.39
N LYS A 174 -10.73 15.15 -2.53
CA LYS A 174 -10.63 14.85 -1.10
C LYS A 174 -10.98 13.37 -0.90
N PHE A 175 -10.19 12.66 -0.11
CA PHE A 175 -10.39 11.25 0.18
C PHE A 175 -9.88 10.86 1.57
N MET A 176 -10.44 9.78 2.12
CA MET A 176 -9.84 9.04 3.22
C MET A 176 -9.06 7.86 2.64
N ILE A 177 -7.96 7.48 3.28
CA ILE A 177 -7.20 6.28 2.93
C ILE A 177 -6.84 5.50 4.19
N ALA A 178 -7.09 4.19 4.17
CA ALA A 178 -6.77 3.27 5.23
C ALA A 178 -5.81 2.19 4.73
N THR A 179 -4.75 1.93 5.49
CA THR A 179 -3.82 0.82 5.22
C THR A 179 -4.02 -0.28 6.24
N VAL A 180 -3.95 -1.54 5.77
CA VAL A 180 -4.14 -2.73 6.61
C VAL A 180 -2.97 -3.70 6.49
N HIS A 181 -2.81 -4.54 7.52
CA HIS A 181 -2.00 -5.74 7.47
C HIS A 181 -2.76 -6.85 8.23
N ILE A 182 -3.62 -7.54 7.50
CA ILE A 182 -4.61 -8.50 8.00
C ILE A 182 -3.90 -9.75 8.53
N LEU A 183 -4.50 -10.41 9.53
CA LEU A 183 -3.99 -11.65 10.12
C LEU A 183 -3.64 -12.73 9.08
N TYR A 184 -2.42 -13.24 9.14
CA TYR A 184 -2.03 -14.39 8.32
C TYR A 184 -2.75 -15.69 8.75
N GLY A 185 -2.84 -15.97 10.06
CA GLY A 185 -3.53 -17.15 10.59
C GLY A 185 -2.74 -18.47 10.48
N LYS A 186 -3.39 -19.62 10.67
CA LYS A 186 -2.75 -20.95 10.75
C LYS A 186 -2.45 -21.57 9.37
N LYS A 187 -1.72 -20.88 8.48
CA LYS A 187 -1.29 -21.39 7.14
C LYS A 187 -2.40 -22.04 6.28
N ALA A 188 -3.67 -21.86 6.63
CA ALA A 188 -4.81 -22.29 5.84
C ALA A 188 -5.06 -21.23 4.77
N ASN A 189 -5.50 -21.66 3.58
CA ASN A 189 -5.87 -20.74 2.51
C ASN A 189 -7.00 -19.79 2.97
N GLU A 190 -7.88 -20.27 3.86
CA GLU A 190 -9.02 -19.56 4.45
C GLU A 190 -9.02 -19.82 5.96
N ASP A 191 -8.40 -18.91 6.72
CA ASP A 191 -8.48 -18.95 8.18
C ASP A 191 -9.76 -18.19 8.60
N PRO A 192 -10.68 -18.80 9.36
CA PRO A 192 -11.92 -18.14 9.77
C PRO A 192 -11.71 -16.82 10.52
N LEU A 193 -10.63 -16.70 11.29
CA LEU A 193 -10.31 -15.45 11.99
C LEU A 193 -9.91 -14.34 11.01
N ARG A 194 -9.22 -14.71 9.92
CA ARG A 194 -8.85 -13.77 8.85
C ARG A 194 -10.08 -13.27 8.11
N VAL A 195 -11.00 -14.19 7.75
CA VAL A 195 -12.25 -13.85 7.08
C VAL A 195 -13.08 -12.91 7.95
N GLU A 196 -13.22 -13.24 9.23
CA GLU A 196 -13.97 -12.40 10.19
C GLU A 196 -13.32 -11.02 10.36
N GLU A 197 -11.99 -10.94 10.46
CA GLU A 197 -11.26 -9.68 10.55
C GLU A 197 -11.56 -8.77 9.34
N VAL A 198 -11.53 -9.34 8.13
CA VAL A 198 -11.82 -8.61 6.89
C VAL A 198 -13.29 -8.21 6.81
N ARG A 199 -14.22 -9.08 7.23
CA ARG A 199 -15.65 -8.78 7.27
C ARG A 199 -15.94 -7.57 8.17
N VAL A 200 -15.46 -7.61 9.42
CA VAL A 200 -15.67 -6.54 10.40
C VAL A 200 -15.06 -5.22 9.93
N LEU A 201 -13.84 -5.27 9.40
CA LEU A 201 -13.17 -4.11 8.82
C LEU A 201 -13.96 -3.52 7.64
N SER A 202 -14.38 -4.38 6.70
CA SER A 202 -15.12 -4.02 5.49
C SER A 202 -16.43 -3.31 5.85
N ASP A 203 -17.23 -3.89 6.75
CA ASP A 203 -18.49 -3.32 7.22
C ASP A 203 -18.29 -1.97 7.94
N PHE A 204 -17.32 -1.91 8.84
CA PHE A 204 -17.04 -0.70 9.62
C PHE A 204 -16.59 0.48 8.75
N LEU A 205 -15.73 0.21 7.77
CA LEU A 205 -15.26 1.24 6.85
C LEU A 205 -16.33 1.65 5.83
N ALA A 206 -17.17 0.71 5.39
CA ALA A 206 -18.29 1.00 4.52
C ALA A 206 -19.28 1.97 5.19
N GLN A 207 -19.69 1.65 6.42
CA GLN A 207 -20.56 2.50 7.22
C GLN A 207 -19.92 3.89 7.47
N ARG A 208 -18.60 3.94 7.69
CA ARG A 208 -17.89 5.21 7.88
C ARG A 208 -17.91 6.08 6.62
N ALA A 209 -17.69 5.51 5.44
CA ALA A 209 -17.68 6.26 4.18
C ALA A 209 -19.07 6.79 3.79
N ASP A 210 -20.13 6.08 4.17
CA ASP A 210 -21.52 6.44 3.87
C ASP A 210 -22.13 7.41 4.87
N ASN A 211 -21.45 7.66 5.99
CA ASN A 211 -21.96 8.57 7.01
C ASN A 211 -22.08 9.99 6.44
N VAL A 212 -23.19 10.68 6.73
CA VAL A 212 -23.44 12.06 6.28
C VAL A 212 -22.42 13.07 6.84
N HIS A 213 -21.76 12.73 7.95
CA HIS A 213 -20.68 13.49 8.57
C HIS A 213 -19.30 12.85 8.32
N ALA A 214 -19.19 11.92 7.38
CA ALA A 214 -17.91 11.37 6.96
C ALA A 214 -16.99 12.52 6.54
N HIS A 215 -15.71 12.43 6.92
CA HIS A 215 -14.73 13.43 6.52
C HIS A 215 -14.61 13.52 4.99
N SER A 216 -14.79 12.40 4.29
CA SER A 216 -14.96 12.30 2.85
C SER A 216 -15.76 11.04 2.53
N ASN A 217 -16.61 11.09 1.50
CA ASN A 217 -17.30 9.89 1.01
C ASN A 217 -16.41 9.02 0.12
N ASN A 218 -15.30 9.55 -0.40
CA ASN A 218 -14.29 8.78 -1.10
C ASN A 218 -13.37 8.12 -0.07
N LEU A 219 -13.32 6.79 -0.08
CA LEU A 219 -12.46 5.98 0.77
C LEU A 219 -11.65 5.00 -0.09
N ILE A 220 -10.35 4.96 0.16
CA ILE A 220 -9.40 4.01 -0.40
C ILE A 220 -8.97 3.07 0.72
N LEU A 221 -9.16 1.78 0.54
CA LEU A 221 -8.71 0.73 1.45
C LEU A 221 -7.64 -0.08 0.74
N LEU A 222 -6.45 -0.18 1.32
CA LEU A 222 -5.35 -0.90 0.69
C LEU A 222 -4.46 -1.57 1.74
N GLY A 223 -3.52 -2.41 1.31
CA GLY A 223 -2.57 -3.05 2.21
C GLY A 223 -2.39 -4.52 1.92
N ASP A 224 -1.80 -5.21 2.88
CA ASP A 224 -1.64 -6.66 2.88
C ASP A 224 -2.87 -7.30 3.52
N PHE A 225 -3.71 -7.93 2.69
CA PHE A 225 -4.89 -8.66 3.11
C PHE A 225 -4.63 -10.16 3.34
N ASN A 226 -3.41 -10.63 3.08
CA ASN A 226 -3.07 -12.05 3.15
C ASN A 226 -4.02 -12.95 2.34
N ILE A 227 -4.45 -12.49 1.16
CA ILE A 227 -5.33 -13.24 0.25
C ILE A 227 -4.51 -14.27 -0.54
N TYR A 228 -4.98 -15.52 -0.53
CA TYR A 228 -4.28 -16.63 -1.17
C TYR A 228 -4.68 -16.84 -2.63
N LYS A 229 -5.95 -16.57 -2.96
CA LYS A 229 -6.54 -16.76 -4.30
C LYS A 229 -7.66 -15.73 -4.51
N PRO A 230 -7.95 -15.30 -5.76
CA PRO A 230 -8.98 -14.30 -6.07
C PRO A 230 -10.40 -14.72 -5.69
N ASN A 231 -10.67 -16.03 -5.63
CA ASN A 231 -12.01 -16.58 -5.38
C ASN A 231 -12.19 -17.10 -3.96
N ASN A 232 -11.42 -16.59 -2.99
CA ASN A 232 -11.56 -16.99 -1.59
C ASN A 232 -12.57 -16.13 -0.84
N GLU A 233 -13.00 -16.61 0.31
CA GLU A 233 -13.98 -15.92 1.17
C GLU A 233 -13.48 -14.53 1.60
N THR A 234 -12.18 -14.39 1.90
CA THR A 234 -11.55 -13.11 2.26
C THR A 234 -11.73 -12.04 1.17
N PHE A 235 -11.53 -12.39 -0.10
CA PHE A 235 -11.72 -11.46 -1.22
C PHE A 235 -13.20 -11.08 -1.38
N SER A 236 -14.10 -12.04 -1.14
CA SER A 236 -15.55 -11.83 -1.21
C SER A 236 -16.03 -10.83 -0.16
N GLU A 237 -15.49 -10.88 1.06
CA GLU A 237 -15.83 -9.93 2.13
C GLU A 237 -15.39 -8.49 1.85
N ILE A 238 -14.30 -8.30 1.10
CA ILE A 238 -13.89 -6.96 0.65
C ILE A 238 -14.86 -6.48 -0.43
N THR A 239 -15.08 -7.31 -1.46
CA THR A 239 -15.85 -6.92 -2.65
C THR A 239 -17.34 -6.72 -2.41
N ARG A 240 -17.87 -7.20 -1.27
CA ARG A 240 -19.23 -6.89 -0.82
C ARG A 240 -19.48 -5.40 -0.60
N ASN A 241 -18.48 -4.68 -0.08
CA ASN A 241 -18.60 -3.25 0.23
C ASN A 241 -17.65 -2.35 -0.56
N PHE A 242 -16.61 -2.90 -1.18
CA PHE A 242 -15.60 -2.14 -1.90
C PHE A 242 -15.45 -2.63 -3.34
N TYR A 243 -15.13 -1.70 -4.23
CA TYR A 243 -14.77 -2.02 -5.60
C TYR A 243 -13.25 -2.26 -5.70
N ILE A 244 -12.83 -3.40 -6.22
CA ILE A 244 -11.44 -3.66 -6.62
C ILE A 244 -11.36 -3.58 -8.15
N PRO A 245 -10.48 -2.76 -8.74
CA PRO A 245 -10.32 -2.67 -10.19
C PRO A 245 -10.02 -4.04 -10.81
N PRO A 246 -10.66 -4.42 -11.94
CA PRO A 246 -10.43 -5.71 -12.62
C PRO A 246 -8.96 -6.00 -12.90
N ALA A 247 -8.18 -4.96 -13.17
CA ALA A 247 -6.74 -5.06 -13.39
C ALA A 247 -5.99 -5.66 -12.18
N LEU A 248 -6.48 -5.52 -10.95
CA LEU A 248 -5.82 -5.99 -9.73
C LEU A 248 -6.34 -7.35 -9.22
N GLN A 249 -7.59 -7.71 -9.56
CA GLN A 249 -8.26 -8.88 -8.97
C GLN A 249 -7.50 -10.19 -9.23
N ASN A 250 -6.83 -10.30 -10.38
CA ASN A 250 -6.08 -11.49 -10.79
C ASN A 250 -4.56 -11.23 -10.87
N LEU A 251 -4.04 -10.27 -10.10
CA LEU A 251 -2.60 -10.01 -10.01
C LEU A 251 -2.01 -10.55 -8.71
N PRO A 252 -1.13 -11.58 -8.77
CA PRO A 252 -0.40 -12.01 -7.60
C PRO A 252 0.69 -10.99 -7.24
N SER A 253 0.75 -10.58 -5.98
CA SER A 253 1.62 -9.50 -5.50
C SER A 253 2.90 -9.98 -4.81
N ASN A 254 3.09 -11.28 -4.60
CA ASN A 254 4.34 -11.81 -4.05
C ASN A 254 5.38 -12.11 -5.14
N VAL A 255 6.66 -12.18 -4.77
CA VAL A 255 7.78 -12.42 -5.71
C VAL A 255 7.65 -13.73 -6.49
N SER A 256 7.04 -14.76 -5.90
CA SER A 256 6.79 -16.04 -6.59
C SER A 256 5.56 -16.00 -7.50
N GLN A 257 4.85 -14.87 -7.54
CA GLN A 257 3.65 -14.62 -8.34
C GLN A 257 2.59 -15.74 -8.23
N ASN A 258 2.37 -16.19 -6.99
CA ASN A 258 1.43 -17.27 -6.68
C ASN A 258 0.51 -16.96 -5.50
N LYS A 259 0.57 -15.74 -4.94
CA LYS A 259 -0.25 -15.23 -3.84
C LYS A 259 -0.73 -13.82 -4.15
N TYR A 260 -1.92 -13.48 -3.70
CA TYR A 260 -2.65 -12.25 -4.04
C TYR A 260 -2.75 -11.34 -2.82
N TYR A 261 -1.68 -11.32 -2.01
CA TYR A 261 -1.70 -10.79 -0.65
C TYR A 261 -2.20 -9.35 -0.58
N ASP A 262 -1.73 -8.51 -1.50
CA ASP A 262 -2.00 -7.08 -1.50
C ASP A 262 -3.20 -6.74 -2.37
N GLN A 263 -4.01 -5.77 -1.95
CA GLN A 263 -5.12 -5.23 -2.75
C GLN A 263 -5.29 -3.72 -2.56
N ILE A 264 -5.95 -3.09 -3.53
CA ILE A 264 -6.41 -1.70 -3.48
C ILE A 264 -7.90 -1.68 -3.83
N ALA A 265 -8.70 -1.24 -2.87
CA ALA A 265 -10.16 -1.26 -2.87
C ALA A 265 -10.72 0.16 -2.69
N PHE A 266 -11.86 0.44 -3.32
CA PHE A 266 -12.45 1.78 -3.39
C PHE A 266 -13.91 1.77 -2.93
N ARG A 267 -14.33 2.82 -2.25
CA ARG A 267 -15.73 3.12 -1.97
C ARG A 267 -16.00 4.61 -2.14
N GLY A 268 -17.19 4.94 -2.64
CA GLY A 268 -17.61 6.31 -2.92
C GLY A 268 -17.50 6.70 -4.39
N TYR A 269 -17.37 8.00 -4.65
CA TYR A 269 -17.36 8.59 -5.99
C TYR A 269 -15.95 8.59 -6.60
N VAL A 270 -15.33 7.41 -6.67
CA VAL A 270 -14.09 7.21 -7.42
C VAL A 270 -14.48 6.74 -8.82
N PRO A 271 -13.98 7.35 -9.91
CA PRO A 271 -14.32 6.94 -11.27
C PRO A 271 -13.63 5.61 -11.61
N ASN A 272 -14.27 4.54 -11.17
CA ASN A 272 -13.78 3.18 -11.15
C ASN A 272 -13.37 2.64 -12.53
N TYR A 273 -14.02 3.11 -13.61
CA TYR A 273 -13.72 2.72 -14.99
C TYR A 273 -12.45 3.36 -15.58
N LEU A 274 -11.85 4.34 -14.88
CA LEU A 274 -10.63 5.04 -15.29
C LEU A 274 -9.41 4.60 -14.47
N ILE A 275 -9.57 3.59 -13.60
CA ILE A 275 -8.50 3.12 -12.74
C ILE A 275 -7.61 2.15 -13.52
N HIS A 276 -6.41 2.59 -13.84
CA HIS A 276 -5.33 1.71 -14.27
C HIS A 276 -4.58 1.21 -13.04
N GLY A 277 -3.96 0.04 -13.13
CA GLY A 277 -3.17 -0.49 -12.02
C GLY A 277 -2.35 -1.69 -12.44
N GLY A 278 -1.44 -2.07 -11.56
CA GLY A 278 -0.52 -3.17 -11.81
C GLY A 278 0.36 -3.47 -10.62
N ILE A 279 1.35 -4.33 -10.85
CA ILE A 279 2.46 -4.59 -9.94
C ILE A 279 3.77 -4.19 -10.62
N PHE A 280 4.78 -3.81 -9.85
CA PHE A 280 6.12 -3.57 -10.40
C PHE A 280 7.13 -4.59 -9.84
N ASN A 281 7.57 -5.51 -10.70
CA ASN A 281 8.54 -6.54 -10.33
C ASN A 281 9.97 -6.00 -10.43
N TYR A 282 10.46 -5.39 -9.35
CA TYR A 282 11.81 -4.82 -9.32
C TYR A 282 12.92 -5.88 -9.43
N TYR A 283 12.66 -7.16 -9.16
CA TYR A 283 13.65 -8.23 -9.31
C TYR A 283 14.01 -8.56 -10.76
N ASP A 284 13.28 -8.03 -11.73
CA ASP A 284 13.65 -8.11 -13.15
C ASP A 284 14.80 -7.12 -13.48
N TYR A 285 15.10 -6.18 -12.58
CA TYR A 285 16.04 -5.08 -12.81
C TYR A 285 17.18 -4.99 -11.78
N VAL A 286 16.92 -5.33 -10.52
CA VAL A 286 17.90 -5.29 -9.42
C VAL A 286 17.81 -6.54 -8.57
N TYR A 287 18.92 -6.96 -7.96
CA TYR A 287 18.99 -8.22 -7.21
C TYR A 287 18.47 -9.42 -8.04
N ARG A 288 18.80 -9.40 -9.33
CA ARG A 288 18.39 -10.42 -10.30
C ARG A 288 19.11 -11.72 -9.99
N VAL A 289 18.58 -12.84 -10.45
CA VAL A 289 19.16 -14.15 -10.10
C VAL A 289 20.61 -14.25 -10.57
N GLU A 290 20.92 -13.66 -11.71
CA GLU A 290 22.28 -13.55 -12.26
C GLU A 290 23.24 -12.66 -11.45
N ASP A 291 22.72 -11.78 -10.58
CA ASP A 291 23.53 -10.88 -9.75
C ASP A 291 24.07 -11.59 -8.49
N GLU A 292 23.70 -12.85 -8.21
CA GLU A 292 24.07 -13.60 -7.00
C GLU A 292 25.58 -13.51 -6.68
N SER A 293 26.41 -13.77 -7.69
CA SER A 293 27.87 -13.81 -7.53
C SER A 293 28.46 -12.44 -7.12
N GLU A 294 27.83 -11.34 -7.54
CA GLU A 294 28.25 -9.98 -7.23
C GLU A 294 27.94 -9.61 -5.77
N TYR A 295 26.90 -10.21 -5.20
CA TYR A 295 26.49 -10.02 -3.81
C TYR A 295 27.06 -11.05 -2.84
N ALA A 296 27.71 -12.11 -3.32
CA ALA A 296 28.21 -13.20 -2.50
C ALA A 296 29.08 -12.71 -1.33
N VAL A 297 29.89 -11.67 -1.54
CA VAL A 297 30.76 -11.06 -0.52
C VAL A 297 29.99 -10.34 0.60
N ASN A 298 28.73 -9.96 0.35
CA ASN A 298 27.85 -9.28 1.29
C ASN A 298 26.93 -10.25 2.06
N MET A 299 26.99 -11.55 1.78
CA MET A 299 26.16 -12.56 2.43
C MET A 299 26.87 -13.15 3.66
N PRO A 300 26.13 -13.56 4.69
CA PRO A 300 26.72 -14.12 5.91
C PRO A 300 27.23 -15.55 5.70
N ASP A 301 27.95 -16.09 6.69
CA ASP A 301 28.51 -17.46 6.65
C ASP A 301 27.46 -18.54 6.38
N THR A 302 26.19 -18.32 6.74
CA THR A 302 25.10 -19.27 6.41
C THR A 302 24.93 -19.49 4.91
N TYR A 303 25.33 -18.52 4.08
CA TYR A 303 25.46 -18.68 2.63
C TYR A 303 26.77 -19.39 2.26
N HIS A 304 27.90 -18.98 2.83
CA HIS A 304 29.21 -19.53 2.51
C HIS A 304 29.41 -20.99 2.93
N HIS A 305 28.69 -21.45 3.96
CA HIS A 305 28.66 -22.86 4.39
C HIS A 305 27.87 -23.78 3.44
N LYS A 306 27.12 -23.23 2.48
CA LYS A 306 26.41 -24.04 1.48
C LYS A 306 27.42 -24.50 0.43
N THR A 307 27.42 -25.79 0.12
CA THR A 307 28.33 -26.39 -0.88
C THR A 307 27.71 -26.38 -2.28
N GLU A 308 26.43 -26.71 -2.37
CA GLU A 308 25.71 -26.84 -3.64
C GLU A 308 25.30 -25.48 -4.22
N ALA A 309 25.53 -25.30 -5.52
CA ALA A 309 25.14 -24.09 -6.24
C ALA A 309 23.63 -23.83 -6.16
N GLU A 310 22.80 -24.88 -6.20
CA GLU A 310 21.35 -24.75 -6.08
C GLU A 310 20.90 -24.22 -4.72
N ASP A 311 21.59 -24.61 -3.64
CA ASP A 311 21.26 -24.15 -2.29
C ASP A 311 21.70 -22.70 -2.08
N LYS A 312 22.82 -22.28 -2.68
CA LYS A 312 23.27 -20.88 -2.72
C LYS A 312 22.29 -19.99 -3.48
N ALA A 313 21.91 -20.40 -4.70
CA ALA A 313 20.93 -19.69 -5.51
C ALA A 313 19.58 -19.57 -4.81
N ARG A 314 19.14 -20.65 -4.14
CA ARG A 314 17.92 -20.63 -3.31
C ARG A 314 18.06 -19.66 -2.15
N TYR A 315 19.18 -19.68 -1.43
CA TYR A 315 19.41 -18.76 -0.31
C TYR A 315 19.36 -17.30 -0.74
N PHE A 316 20.08 -16.96 -1.81
CA PHE A 316 20.06 -15.63 -2.39
C PHE A 316 18.65 -15.22 -2.78
N LYS A 317 17.94 -16.09 -3.53
CA LYS A 317 16.61 -15.82 -4.07
C LYS A 317 15.53 -15.65 -3.01
N THR A 318 15.51 -16.49 -1.98
CA THR A 318 14.37 -16.59 -1.04
C THR A 318 14.61 -15.91 0.30
N TYR A 319 15.87 -15.72 0.70
CA TYR A 319 16.20 -15.15 2.02
C TYR A 319 16.92 -13.82 1.91
N TRP A 320 18.06 -13.79 1.21
CA TRP A 320 18.95 -12.62 1.27
C TRP A 320 18.42 -11.44 0.46
N ARG A 321 18.04 -11.64 -0.81
CA ARG A 321 17.55 -10.52 -1.64
C ARG A 321 16.20 -10.00 -1.17
N THR A 322 15.33 -10.90 -0.68
CA THR A 322 14.05 -10.53 -0.06
C THR A 322 14.23 -9.78 1.24
N HIS A 323 15.37 -9.93 1.93
CA HIS A 323 15.70 -9.13 3.11
C HIS A 323 16.15 -7.73 2.68
N GLN A 324 16.89 -7.61 1.57
CA GLN A 324 17.29 -6.31 1.06
C GLN A 324 16.10 -5.49 0.58
N MET A 325 15.20 -6.10 -0.19
CA MET A 325 14.02 -5.42 -0.73
C MET A 325 12.75 -5.83 0.02
N SER A 326 12.06 -6.84 -0.49
CA SER A 326 10.86 -7.47 0.07
C SER A 326 10.59 -8.78 -0.68
N ASP A 327 9.73 -9.63 -0.13
CA ASP A 327 9.06 -10.76 -0.80
C ASP A 327 7.69 -10.38 -1.40
N HIS A 328 7.27 -9.13 -1.23
CA HIS A 328 6.13 -8.50 -1.90
C HIS A 328 6.58 -7.52 -2.98
N LEU A 329 5.76 -7.37 -4.00
CA LEU A 329 5.90 -6.42 -5.08
C LEU A 329 4.94 -5.25 -4.85
N PRO A 330 5.35 -3.99 -5.07
CA PRO A 330 4.46 -2.85 -4.95
C PRO A 330 3.30 -2.99 -5.93
N MET A 331 2.08 -3.02 -5.38
CA MET A 331 0.84 -2.92 -6.14
C MET A 331 0.43 -1.46 -6.23
N TRP A 332 0.00 -1.01 -7.39
CA TRP A 332 -0.30 0.40 -7.64
C TRP A 332 -1.53 0.62 -8.49
N VAL A 333 -2.08 1.83 -8.37
CA VAL A 333 -3.14 2.37 -9.22
C VAL A 333 -2.81 3.78 -9.70
N GLU A 334 -3.34 4.12 -10.86
CA GLU A 334 -3.50 5.49 -11.34
C GLU A 334 -4.96 5.89 -11.24
N LEU A 335 -5.23 6.96 -10.50
CA LEU A 335 -6.52 7.62 -10.49
C LEU A 335 -6.42 8.87 -11.35
N LYS A 336 -7.33 9.05 -12.30
CA LYS A 336 -7.56 10.39 -12.84
C LYS A 336 -8.15 11.25 -11.75
N ILE A 337 -7.67 12.49 -11.62
CA ILE A 337 -8.17 13.45 -10.63
C ILE A 337 -8.59 14.77 -11.27
N ASP A 338 -8.40 14.96 -12.57
CA ASP A 338 -9.05 16.04 -13.31
C ASP A 338 -10.31 15.53 -14.01
N PHE A 339 -11.44 16.11 -13.60
CA PHE A 339 -12.80 15.87 -14.08
C PHE A 339 -13.52 17.22 -14.23
N SER A 340 -12.76 18.32 -14.33
CA SER A 340 -13.30 19.67 -14.53
C SER A 340 -14.22 19.72 -15.75
N VAL A 341 -13.85 19.08 -16.86
CA VAL A 341 -14.68 18.99 -18.07
C VAL A 341 -16.00 18.27 -17.80
N SER A 342 -15.96 17.08 -17.19
CA SER A 342 -17.17 16.31 -16.86
C SER A 342 -18.07 17.08 -15.89
N TYR A 343 -17.48 17.77 -14.92
CA TYR A 343 -18.21 18.61 -13.97
C TYR A 343 -18.91 19.78 -14.67
N LEU A 344 -18.22 20.50 -15.56
CA LEU A 344 -18.79 21.61 -16.32
C LEU A 344 -19.91 21.15 -17.27
N ASN A 345 -19.77 19.98 -17.90
CA ASN A 345 -20.82 19.42 -18.75
C ASN A 345 -22.06 19.05 -17.90
N ASN A 346 -21.88 18.36 -16.77
CA ASN A 346 -22.98 18.03 -15.89
C ASN A 346 -23.74 19.27 -15.39
N LEU A 347 -23.03 20.38 -15.13
CA LEU A 347 -23.68 21.65 -14.77
C LEU A 347 -24.52 22.25 -15.90
N LYS A 348 -24.08 22.11 -17.15
CA LYS A 348 -24.87 22.53 -18.32
C LYS A 348 -26.13 21.67 -18.45
N ASP A 349 -25.98 20.36 -18.38
CA ASP A 349 -27.10 19.42 -18.55
C ASP A 349 -28.16 19.63 -17.46
N GLN A 350 -27.73 19.87 -16.21
CA GLN A 350 -28.65 20.22 -15.10
C GLN A 350 -29.39 21.55 -15.32
N SER A 351 -28.77 22.51 -16.03
CA SER A 351 -29.43 23.78 -16.36
C SER A 351 -30.45 23.63 -17.49
N GLU A 352 -30.21 22.71 -18.43
CA GLU A 352 -31.17 22.38 -19.49
C GLU A 352 -32.39 21.64 -18.93
N ASP A 353 -32.20 20.71 -17.99
CA ASP A 353 -33.31 20.04 -17.28
C ASP A 353 -34.15 21.01 -16.44
N PHE A 354 -33.54 22.08 -15.90
CA PHE A 354 -34.27 23.11 -15.15
C PHE A 354 -35.10 24.02 -16.07
N LEU A 355 -34.58 24.34 -17.25
CA LEU A 355 -35.27 25.15 -18.27
C LEU A 355 -36.39 24.37 -18.97
N ASN A 356 -36.26 23.04 -19.10
CA ASN A 356 -37.27 22.18 -19.72
C ASN A 356 -38.37 21.73 -18.74
N ASN A 357 -38.24 22.04 -17.44
CA ASN A 357 -39.23 21.75 -16.40
C ASN A 357 -39.80 23.02 -15.76
N GLU A 358 -39.68 24.19 -16.41
CA GLU A 358 -40.53 25.32 -16.02
C GLU A 358 -42.00 24.90 -16.20
N PRO A 359 -42.87 25.09 -15.18
CA PRO A 359 -44.30 24.87 -15.37
C PRO A 359 -44.75 25.81 -16.48
N GLU A 360 -45.44 25.29 -17.50
CA GLU A 360 -46.26 26.13 -18.36
C GLU A 360 -47.19 26.91 -17.43
N ASP A 361 -47.02 28.22 -17.35
CA ASP A 361 -47.94 29.11 -16.64
C ASP A 361 -49.35 28.83 -17.18
N GLU A 362 -50.20 28.26 -16.33
CA GLU A 362 -51.64 28.13 -16.58
C GLU A 362 -52.26 29.54 -16.60
N ASP A 363 -52.43 30.11 -17.80
CA ASP A 363 -53.29 31.26 -18.07
C ASP A 363 -54.70 30.84 -18.51
#